data_AF-A0A7Y2B0B6-F1
#
_entry.id   AF-A0A7Y2B0B6-F1
#
_cell.length_a   1.000
_cell.length_b   1.000
_cell.length_c   1.000
_cell.angle_alpha   90.00
_cell.angle_beta   90.00
_cell.angle_gamma   90.00
#
_symmetry.space_group_name_H-M   'P 1'
#
loop_
_entity.id
_entity.type
_entity.pdbx_description
1 polymer ?
#
loop_
_entity_poly.entity_id
_entity_poly.type
_entity_poly.pdbx_seq_one_letter_code
_entity_poly.pdbx_strand_id
1 'polypeptide(L)' 'MARGKCPNCSQLVTELVIDAHIHGKVHAARSYACVNFLCPNCSTVVGTQLDPSPLKNETVNMLLQRLTATAR' A
#
# COMPACT_ATOMS: atom_id res chain seq x y z
N MET A 1 4.57 -0.36 25.53
CA MET A 1 3.78 0.20 24.41
C MET A 1 2.34 -0.23 24.57
N ALA A 2 1.40 0.69 24.72
CA ALA A 2 -0.02 0.36 24.84
C ALA A 2 -0.50 -0.25 23.51
N ARG A 3 -0.80 -1.54 23.50
CA ARG A 3 -1.26 -2.28 22.31
C ARG A 3 -2.56 -1.62 21.81
N GLY A 4 -2.57 -1.17 20.55
CA GLY A 4 -3.75 -0.61 19.89
C GLY A 4 -4.02 0.88 20.11
N LYS A 5 -3.12 1.65 20.74
CA LYS A 5 -3.27 3.13 20.81
C LYS A 5 -2.46 3.82 19.72
N CYS A 6 -2.98 4.93 19.21
CA CYS A 6 -2.26 5.80 18.29
C CYS A 6 -1.04 6.39 18.99
N PRO A 7 0.16 6.37 18.37
CA PRO A 7 1.37 6.92 18.99
C PRO A 7 1.35 8.46 19.11
N ASN A 8 0.47 9.15 18.38
CA ASN A 8 0.38 10.61 18.40
C ASN A 8 -0.72 11.10 19.36
N CYS A 9 -1.98 10.73 19.13
CA CYS A 9 -3.10 11.22 19.95
C CYS A 9 -3.43 10.34 21.17
N SER A 10 -2.74 9.21 21.37
CA SER A 10 -2.99 8.25 22.47
C SER A 10 -4.40 7.66 22.55
N GLN A 11 -5.27 7.92 21.58
CA GLN A 11 -6.58 7.30 21.50
C GLN A 11 -6.49 5.86 21.01
N LEU A 12 -7.45 5.05 21.43
CA LEU A 12 -7.57 3.66 20.97
C LEU A 12 -7.93 3.65 19.49
N VAL A 13 -7.21 2.85 18.71
CA VAL A 13 -7.40 2.65 17.28
C VAL A 13 -8.16 1.35 17.10
N THR A 14 -9.48 1.45 16.92
CA THR A 14 -10.37 0.31 16.63
C THR A 14 -10.63 0.13 15.14
N GLU A 15 -10.41 1.18 14.35
CA GLU A 15 -10.54 1.21 12.90
C GLU A 15 -9.44 2.08 12.29
N LEU A 16 -9.20 1.92 10.99
CA LEU A 16 -8.15 2.60 10.25
C LEU A 16 -8.74 3.25 9.01
N VAL A 17 -8.33 4.49 8.75
CA VAL A 17 -8.62 5.16 7.47
C VAL A 17 -7.55 4.72 6.47
N ILE A 18 -7.98 4.22 5.31
CA ILE A 18 -7.09 3.74 4.25
C ILE A 18 -6.86 4.85 3.25
N ASP A 19 -5.60 5.23 3.04
CA ASP A 19 -5.19 6.15 1.99
C ASP A 19 -4.33 5.41 0.95
N ALA A 20 -4.91 5.17 -0.23
CA ALA A 20 -4.33 4.35 -1.30
C ALA A 20 -3.57 5.14 -2.38
N HIS A 21 -3.41 6.46 -2.22
CA HIS A 21 -2.83 7.32 -3.25
C HIS A 21 -1.34 7.58 -3.06
N ILE A 22 -0.61 6.63 -2.48
CA ILE A 22 0.81 6.79 -2.16
C ILE A 22 1.70 5.83 -2.94
N HIS A 23 2.95 6.25 -3.15
CA HIS A 23 3.96 5.47 -3.85
C HIS A 23 5.17 5.20 -2.96
N GLY A 24 5.53 3.93 -2.81
CA GLY A 24 6.75 3.48 -2.13
C GLY A 24 7.88 3.25 -3.13
N LYS A 25 9.10 3.68 -2.80
CA LYS A 25 10.29 3.41 -3.61
C LYS A 25 11.12 2.30 -2.98
N VAL A 26 11.31 1.19 -3.71
CA VAL A 26 12.18 0.09 -3.27
C VAL A 26 13.40 0.08 -4.17
N HIS A 27 14.54 0.51 -3.61
CA HIS A 27 15.75 0.90 -4.34
C HIS A 27 15.50 2.04 -5.35
N ALA A 28 16.55 2.76 -5.73
CA ALA A 28 16.45 4.03 -6.47
C ALA A 28 15.73 3.97 -7.84
N ALA A 29 15.30 2.79 -8.31
CA ALA A 29 14.76 2.59 -9.64
C ALA A 29 13.28 2.15 -9.71
N ARG A 30 12.64 1.69 -8.62
CA ARG A 30 11.27 1.14 -8.70
C ARG A 30 10.30 1.80 -7.73
N SER A 31 9.19 2.27 -8.28
CA SER A 31 8.06 2.85 -7.56
C SER A 31 6.91 1.86 -7.56
N TYR A 32 6.30 1.64 -6.40
CA TYR A 32 5.18 0.72 -6.18
C TYR A 32 4.01 1.49 -5.58
N ALA A 33 2.80 1.12 -5.95
CA ALA A 33 1.61 1.61 -5.26
C ALA A 33 1.57 1.04 -3.83
N CYS A 34 1.21 1.90 -2.89
CA CYS A 34 1.14 1.57 -1.47
C CYS A 34 -0.19 2.05 -0.89
N VAL A 35 -0.52 1.53 0.29
CA VAL A 35 -1.63 1.98 1.13
C VAL A 35 -1.08 2.43 2.47
N ASN A 36 -1.53 3.58 2.93
CA ASN A 36 -1.32 4.06 4.29
C ASN A 36 -2.52 3.72 5.16
N PHE A 37 -2.23 3.32 6.39
CA PHE A 37 -3.22 3.21 7.45
C PHE A 37 -3.08 4.42 8.36
N LEU A 38 -4.14 5.23 8.41
CA LEU A 38 -4.19 6.45 9.19
C LEU A 38 -5.07 6.24 10.43
N CYS A 39 -4.70 6.86 11.54
CA CYS A 39 -5.55 6.98 12.71
C CYS A 39 -6.79 7.83 12.36
N PRO A 40 -8.02 7.37 12.68
CA PRO A 40 -9.24 8.09 12.32
C PRO A 40 -9.37 9.46 13.02
N ASN A 41 -8.71 9.65 14.16
CA ASN A 41 -8.90 10.84 14.97
C ASN A 41 -7.90 11.97 14.70
N CYS A 42 -6.68 11.63 14.25
CA CYS A 42 -5.61 12.61 14.06
C CYS A 42 -4.84 12.42 12.75
N SER A 43 -5.31 11.53 11.87
CA SER A 43 -4.73 11.23 10.56
C SER A 43 -3.25 10.85 10.58
N THR A 44 -2.72 10.46 11.74
CA THR A 44 -1.33 10.01 11.85
C THR A 44 -1.18 8.66 11.17
N VAL A 45 -0.15 8.52 10.33
CA VAL A 45 0.22 7.25 9.71
C VAL A 45 0.64 6.27 10.80
N VAL A 46 -0.12 5.19 10.98
CA VAL A 46 0.19 4.11 11.93
C VAL A 46 0.83 2.91 11.24
N GLY A 47 0.76 2.85 9.92
CA GLY A 47 1.45 1.83 9.13
C GLY A 47 1.30 2.08 7.63
N THR A 48 2.17 1.44 6.86
CA THR A 48 2.17 1.49 5.40
C THR A 48 2.38 0.07 4.88
N GLN A 49 1.64 -0.31 3.84
CA GLN A 49 1.81 -1.59 3.14
C GLN A 49 1.85 -1.36 1.63
N LEU A 50 2.50 -2.27 0.90
CA LEU A 50 2.42 -2.32 -0.55
C LEU A 50 1.03 -2.79 -0.95
N ASP A 51 0.42 -2.15 -1.95
CA ASP A 51 -0.89 -2.57 -2.45
C ASP A 51 -0.73 -3.81 -3.34
N PRO A 52 -1.29 -4.98 -2.97
CA PRO A 52 -1.19 -6.19 -3.79
C PRO A 52 -2.07 -6.14 -5.05
N SER A 53 -3.03 -5.22 -5.14
CA SER A 53 -3.99 -5.18 -6.26
C SER A 53 -3.38 -4.68 -7.58
N PRO A 54 -2.62 -3.57 -7.65
CA PRO A 54 -1.88 -3.20 -8.86
C PRO A 54 -0.80 -4.22 -9.22
N LEU A 55 -0.17 -4.88 -8.24
CA LEU A 55 0.78 -5.98 -8.49
C LEU A 55 0.14 -7.13 -9.28
N LYS A 56 -1.12 -7.49 -9.00
CA LYS A 56 -1.85 -8.51 -9.77
C LYS A 56 -2.13 -8.04 -11.19
N ASN A 57 -2.60 -6.80 -11.37
CA ASN A 57 -2.91 -6.27 -12.69
C ASN A 57 -1.66 -6.07 -13.55
N GLU A 58 -0.56 -5.57 -12.98
CA GLU A 58 0.73 -5.47 -13.66
C GLU A 58 1.27 -6.85 -14.05
N THR A 59 1.16 -7.84 -13.17
CA THR A 59 1.59 -9.22 -13.47
C THR A 59 0.76 -9.82 -14.59
N VAL A 60 -0.57 -9.66 -14.58
CA VAL A 60 -1.46 -10.14 -15.64
C VAL A 60 -1.15 -9.46 -16.97
N ASN A 61 -0.98 -8.13 -16.98
CA ASN A 61 -0.64 -7.39 -18.19
C ASN A 61 0.72 -7.79 -18.75
N MET A 62 1.72 -7.99 -17.88
CA MET A 62 3.05 -8.47 -18.28
C MET A 62 2.99 -9.88 -18.88
N LEU A 63 2.20 -10.78 -18.29
CA LEU A 63 2.01 -12.14 -18.82
C LEU A 63 1.28 -12.12 -20.18
N LEU A 64 0.23 -11.31 -20.33
CA LEU A 64 -0.49 -11.15 -21.60
C LEU A 64 0.42 -10.63 -22.72
N GLN A 65 1.28 -9.64 -22.43
CA GLN A 65 2.26 -9.12 -23.39
C GLN A 65 3.25 -10.20 -23.82
N ARG A 66 3.75 -11.04 -22.91
CA ARG A 66 4.68 -12.12 -23.24
C ARG A 66 4.02 -13.25 -24.04
N LEU A 67 2.81 -13.64 -23.68
CA LEU A 67 2.06 -14.68 -24.39
C LEU A 67 1.72 -14.27 -25.82
N THR A 68 1.28 -13.02 -26.01
CA THR A 68 0.96 -12.50 -27.35
C THR A 68 2.20 -12.30 -28.23
N ALA A 69 3.36 -11.97 -27.64
CA ALA A 69 4.63 -11.84 -28.37
C ALA A 69 5.20 -13.20 -28.83
N THR A 70 4.86 -14.30 -28.15
CA THR A 70 5.34 -15.66 -28.48
C THR A 70 4.44 -16.37 -29.51
N ALA A 71 3.25 -15.83 -29.78
CA ALA A 71 2.28 -16.38 -30.72
C ALA A 71 2.46 -15.86 -32.17
N ARG A 72 3.53 -15.10 -32.45
CA ARG A 72 3.99 -14.73 -33.80
C ARG A 72 5.29 -15.44 -34.10
#